data_AF-A0A9D4JL16-F1
#
_entry.id   AF-A0A9D4JL16-F1
#
_cell.length_a   1.000
_cell.length_b   1.000
_cell.length_c   1.000
_cell.angle_alpha   90.00
_cell.angle_beta   90.00
_cell.angle_gamma   90.00
#
_symmetry.space_group_name_H-M   'P 1'
#
loop_
_entity.id
_entity.type
_entity.pdbx_description
1 polymer ?
#
loop_
_entity_poly.entity_id
_entity_poly.type
_entity_poly.pdbx_seq_one_letter_code
_entity_poly.pdbx_strand_id
1 'polypeptide(L)' 'MLKAMAKDAGFLKHKRITNHSVRNFLVKKLRNANIPPTETMAITGQKMSSP' A
#
# COMPACT_ATOMS: atom_id res chain seq x y z
N MET A 1 -2.86 9.52 12.84
CA MET A 1 -3.77 8.38 12.62
C MET A 1 -3.01 7.08 12.30
N LEU A 2 -2.32 6.96 11.15
CA LEU A 2 -1.62 5.71 10.76
C LEU A 2 -0.59 5.20 11.79
N LYS A 3 0.19 6.10 12.40
CA LYS A 3 1.18 5.74 13.44
C LYS A 3 0.55 5.17 14.71
N ALA A 4 -0.63 5.67 15.09
CA ALA A 4 -1.36 5.17 16.25
C ALA A 4 -1.94 3.78 15.96
N MET A 5 -2.62 3.62 14.82
CA MET A 5 -3.12 2.31 14.36
C MET A 5 -2.01 1.26 14.22
N ALA A 6 -0.85 1.66 13.69
CA ALA A 6 0.32 0.78 13.59
C ALA A 6 0.89 0.39 14.97
N LYS A 7 0.80 1.27 15.97
CA LYS A 7 1.18 0.98 17.36
C LYS A 7 0.23 -0.03 17.97
N ASP A 8 -1.06 0.20 17.83
CA ASP A 8 -2.12 -0.63 18.42
C ASP A 8 -2.13 -2.03 17.80
N ALA A 9 -1.82 -2.15 16.50
CA ALA A 9 -1.67 -3.42 15.81
C ALA A 9 -0.30 -4.10 16.00
N GLY A 10 0.58 -3.55 16.85
CA GLY A 10 1.88 -4.15 17.18
C GLY A 10 2.96 -4.07 16.08
N PHE A 11 2.76 -3.28 15.02
CA PHE A 11 3.66 -3.22 13.87
C PHE A 11 4.91 -2.35 14.05
N LEU A 12 5.00 -1.56 15.12
CA LEU A 12 6.06 -0.55 15.27
C LEU A 12 7.44 -1.08 15.66
N LYS A 13 7.62 -2.39 15.89
CA LYS A 13 8.90 -2.90 16.43
C LYS A 13 10.07 -2.84 15.45
N HIS A 14 9.84 -2.92 14.13
CA HIS A 14 10.94 -3.16 13.17
C HIS A 14 10.89 -2.40 11.83
N LYS A 15 9.80 -1.70 11.48
CA LYS A 15 9.72 -0.97 10.20
C LYS A 15 9.01 0.37 10.36
N ARG A 16 9.57 1.41 9.74
CA ARG A 16 8.94 2.73 9.64
C ARG A 16 7.73 2.63 8.69
N ILE A 17 6.53 2.61 9.26
CA ILE A 17 5.28 2.65 8.50
C ILE A 17 5.01 4.09 8.06
N THR A 18 4.88 4.29 6.76
CA THR A 18 4.56 5.56 6.11
C THR A 18 3.38 5.37 5.17
N ASN A 19 2.69 6.46 4.81
CA ASN A 19 1.63 6.41 3.80
C ASN A 19 2.15 5.80 2.48
N HIS A 20 3.39 6.14 2.11
CA HIS A 20 4.05 5.57 0.94
C HIS A 20 4.24 4.04 1.03
N SER A 21 4.74 3.53 2.17
CA SER A 21 4.93 2.08 2.33
C SER A 21 3.60 1.31 2.36
N VAL A 22 2.55 1.90 2.95
CA VAL A 22 1.19 1.32 2.93
C VAL A 22 0.64 1.27 1.52
N ARG A 23 0.80 2.34 0.76
CA ARG A 23 0.37 2.40 -0.65
C ARG A 23 1.07 1.35 -1.52
N ASN A 24 2.39 1.21 -1.40
CA ASN A 24 3.14 0.19 -2.15
C ASN A 24 2.70 -1.23 -1.77
N PHE A 25 2.43 -1.48 -0.48
CA PHE A 25 1.91 -2.76 -0.03
C PHE A 25 0.53 -3.06 -0.63
N LEU A 26 -0.36 -2.08 -0.66
CA LEU A 26 -1.69 -2.21 -1.28
C LEU A 26 -1.58 -2.52 -2.77
N VAL A 27 -0.74 -1.79 -3.51
CA VAL A 27 -0.51 -2.02 -4.94
C VAL A 27 0.02 -3.43 -5.20
N LYS A 28 0.97 -3.91 -4.39
CA LYS A 28 1.49 -5.27 -4.49
C LYS A 28 0.38 -6.31 -4.26
N LYS A 29 -0.49 -6.11 -3.27
CA LYS A 29 -1.62 -7.00 -3.03
C LYS A 29 -2.61 -7.02 -4.20
N LEU A 30 -2.96 -5.86 -4.76
CA LEU A 30 -3.87 -5.76 -5.90
C LEU A 30 -3.29 -6.46 -7.14
N ARG A 31 -2.00 -6.25 -7.42
CA ARG A 31 -1.28 -6.96 -8.49
C ARG A 31 -1.28 -8.48 -8.28
N ASN A 32 -1.00 -8.94 -7.07
CA ASN A 32 -1.04 -10.37 -6.74
C ASN A 32 -2.44 -10.98 -6.87
N ALA A 33 -3.48 -10.16 -6.72
CA ALA A 33 -4.87 -10.56 -6.96
C ALA A 33 -5.29 -10.46 -8.44
N ASN A 34 -4.33 -10.23 -9.37
CA ASN A 34 -4.56 -10.04 -10.79
C ASN A 34 -5.52 -8.88 -11.15
N ILE A 35 -5.63 -7.88 -10.26
CA ILE A 35 -6.42 -6.68 -10.56
C ILE A 35 -5.71 -5.88 -11.65
N PRO A 36 -6.41 -5.50 -12.74
CA PRO A 36 -5.81 -4.78 -13.85
C PRO A 36 -5.10 -3.49 -13.43
N PRO A 37 -4.06 -3.07 -14.16
CA PRO A 37 -3.33 -1.86 -13.84
C PRO A 37 -4.19 -0.59 -13.76
N THR A 38 -5.19 -0.48 -14.63
CA THR A 38 -6.12 0.65 -14.69
C THR A 38 -6.98 0.73 -13.43
N GLU A 39 -7.49 -0.40 -12.95
CA GLU A 39 -8.28 -0.49 -11.72
C GLU A 39 -7.41 -0.25 -10.48
N THR A 40 -6.19 -0.81 -10.47
CA THR A 40 -5.21 -0.54 -9.41
C THR A 40 -4.90 0.95 -9.31
N MET A 41 -4.75 1.64 -10.45
CA MET A 41 -4.55 3.08 -10.51
C MET A 41 -5.78 3.85 -10.00
N ALA A 42 -7.00 3.43 -10.37
CA ALA A 42 -8.23 4.05 -9.87
C ALA A 42 -8.36 3.95 -8.34
N ILE A 43 -7.99 2.80 -7.76
CA ILE A 43 -8.06 2.56 -6.31
C ILE A 43 -6.96 3.33 -5.56
N THR A 44 -5.75 3.36 -6.10
CA THR A 44 -4.56 3.83 -5.37
C THR A 44 -4.12 5.26 -5.74
N GLY A 45 -4.68 5.80 -6.82
CA GLY A 45 -4.23 7.04 -7.47
C GLY A 45 -2.80 6.98 -7.99
N GLN A 46 -2.17 5.80 -8.03
CA GLN A 46 -0.76 5.66 -8.38
C GLN A 46 -0.64 5.58 -9.89
N LYS A 47 0.06 6.55 -10.49
CA LYS A 47 0.54 6.39 -11.86
C LYS A 47 1.38 5.12 -11.90
N MET A 48 0.84 4.11 -12.56
CA MET A 48 1.54 2.88 -12.85
C MET A 48 2.47 3.24 -14.01
N SER A 49 3.78 3.23 -13.78
CA SER A 49 4.74 3.18 -14.88
C SER A 49 4.44 1.89 -15.64
N SER A 50 3.99 2.01 -16.88
CA SER A 50 3.93 0.88 -17.82
C SER A 50 5.30 0.17 -17.83
N PRO A 51 5.33 -1.17 -17.95
CA PRO A 51 6.59 -1.87 -18.17
C PRO A 51 7.34 -1.35 -19.40
#